data_AF-A0AAV8W4R8-F1
#
_entry.id   AF-A0AAV8W4R8-F1
#
_cell.length_a   1.000
_cell.length_b   1.000
_cell.length_c   1.000
_cell.angle_alpha   90.00
_cell.angle_beta   90.00
_cell.angle_gamma   90.00
#
_symmetry.space_group_name_H-M   'P 1'
#
loop_
_entity.id
_entity.type
_entity.pdbx_description
1 polymer ?
#
loop_
_entity_poly.entity_id
_entity_poly.type
_entity_poly.pdbx_seq_one_letter_code
_entity_poly.pdbx_strand_id
1 'polypeptide(L)'
;MNLSINDSNDPSYTRLELPYRVICRQRYRQAGVLQRKQFVKEIKDHELLQTKALDGVRIHREFCNSNLCPPRIFDKVVLSDSQKSKIEKILANEIA
;
A
#
# COMPACT_ATOMS: atom_id res chain seq x y z
N MET A 1 -12.61 -3.23 -28.21
CA MET A 1 -12.30 -3.30 -29.65
C MET A 1 -11.10 -2.42 -29.91
N ASN A 2 -9.93 -3.03 -30.01
CA ASN A 2 -8.74 -2.41 -30.59
C ASN A 2 -8.87 -2.62 -32.09
N LEU A 3 -9.28 -1.58 -32.82
CA LEU A 3 -9.29 -1.66 -34.27
C LEU A 3 -7.84 -1.66 -34.75
N SER A 4 -7.34 -2.83 -35.14
CA SER A 4 -6.05 -2.97 -35.82
C SER A 4 -6.19 -2.49 -37.26
N ILE A 5 -5.08 -2.11 -37.91
CA ILE A 5 -5.03 -1.86 -39.36
C ILE A 5 -5.59 -3.06 -40.15
N ASN A 6 -5.56 -4.26 -39.55
CA ASN A 6 -6.04 -5.51 -40.14
C ASN A 6 -7.49 -5.87 -39.77
N ASP A 7 -8.24 -5.01 -39.06
CA ASP A 7 -9.63 -5.33 -38.65
C ASP A 7 -10.63 -5.21 -39.81
N SER A 8 -10.24 -4.61 -40.93
CA SER A 8 -11.01 -4.56 -42.18
C SER A 8 -10.20 -5.20 -43.31
N ASN A 9 -10.74 -6.26 -43.92
CA ASN A 9 -10.09 -6.98 -45.03
C ASN A 9 -10.37 -6.34 -46.41
N ASP A 10 -10.93 -5.14 -46.41
CA ASP A 10 -11.26 -4.40 -47.62
C ASP A 10 -10.00 -3.69 -48.17
N PRO A 11 -9.69 -3.83 -49.47
CA PRO A 11 -8.46 -3.29 -50.08
C PRO A 11 -8.35 -1.76 -50.03
N SER A 12 -9.42 -1.03 -49.72
CA SER A 12 -9.38 0.43 -49.48
C SER A 12 -8.80 0.82 -48.12
N TYR A 13 -8.79 -0.10 -47.15
CA TYR A 13 -8.30 0.15 -45.78
C TYR A 13 -6.86 -0.30 -45.54
N THR A 14 -6.27 -1.11 -46.44
CA THR A 14 -4.90 -1.66 -46.29
C THR A 14 -3.78 -0.61 -46.38
N ARG A 15 -4.06 0.60 -46.87
CA ARG A 15 -3.10 1.73 -46.95
C ARG A 15 -3.60 2.98 -46.22
N LEU A 16 -4.55 2.84 -45.31
CA LEU A 16 -5.17 3.99 -44.65
C LEU A 16 -4.28 4.49 -43.50
N GLU A 17 -3.64 5.64 -43.70
CA GLU A 17 -3.03 6.39 -42.60
C GLU A 17 -4.13 7.08 -41.78
N LEU A 18 -4.27 6.67 -40.52
CA LEU A 18 -5.25 7.28 -39.62
C LEU A 18 -4.83 8.72 -39.29
N PRO A 19 -5.73 9.71 -39.42
CA PRO A 19 -5.45 11.07 -38.97
C PRO A 19 -5.08 11.08 -37.49
N TYR A 20 -4.08 11.90 -37.13
CA TYR A 20 -3.53 11.93 -35.77
C TYR A 20 -4.60 12.09 -34.67
N ARG A 21 -5.64 12.89 -34.93
CA ARG A 21 -6.78 13.09 -34.00
C ARG A 21 -7.50 11.78 -33.64
N VAL A 22 -7.62 10.84 -34.59
CA VAL A 22 -8.27 9.54 -34.38
C VAL A 22 -7.40 8.66 -33.48
N ILE A 23 -6.09 8.65 -33.71
CA ILE A 23 -5.11 7.92 -32.89
C ILE A 23 -5.16 8.43 -31.45
N CYS A 24 -5.13 9.76 -31.24
CA CYS A 24 -5.23 10.36 -29.92
C CYS A 24 -6.53 9.97 -29.20
N ARG A 25 -7.67 9.98 -29.91
CA ARG A 25 -8.96 9.58 -29.34
C ARG A 25 -8.96 8.11 -28.88
N GLN A 26 -8.37 7.22 -29.68
CA GLN A 26 -8.25 5.81 -29.31
C GLN A 26 -7.36 5.61 -28.09
N ARG A 27 -6.19 6.27 -28.07
CA ARG A 27 -5.27 6.26 -26.91
C ARG A 27 -5.94 6.77 -25.65
N TYR A 28 -6.67 7.88 -25.75
CA TYR A 28 -7.41 8.44 -24.62
C TYR A 28 -8.47 7.47 -24.08
N ARG A 29 -9.22 6.83 -24.98
CA ARG A 29 -10.22 5.82 -24.58
C ARG A 29 -9.58 4.61 -23.89
N GLN A 30 -8.46 4.11 -24.42
CA GLN A 30 -7.72 3.01 -23.82
C GLN A 30 -7.17 3.41 -22.43
N ALA A 31 -6.59 4.60 -22.32
CA ALA A 31 -6.11 5.14 -21.06
C ALA A 31 -7.25 5.26 -20.03
N GLY A 32 -8.44 5.72 -20.44
CA GLY A 32 -9.61 5.81 -19.56
C GLY A 32 -10.08 4.43 -19.06
N VAL A 33 -10.02 3.39 -19.89
CA VAL A 33 -10.32 2.01 -19.45
C VAL A 33 -9.31 1.52 -18.42
N LEU A 34 -8.02 1.77 -18.64
CA LEU A 34 -6.95 1.40 -17.72
C LEU A 34 -7.06 2.16 -16.39
N GLN A 35 -7.28 3.46 -16.45
CA GLN A 35 -7.49 4.31 -15.29
C GLN A 35 -8.67 3.82 -14.46
N ARG A 36 -9.81 3.49 -15.09
CA ARG A 36 -10.98 2.99 -14.37
C ARG A 36 -10.72 1.65 -13.69
N LYS A 37 -9.97 0.74 -14.33
CA LYS A 37 -9.56 -0.52 -13.71
C LYS A 37 -8.66 -0.29 -12.49
N GLN A 38 -7.70 0.63 -12.62
CA GLN A 38 -6.80 0.99 -11.53
C GLN A 38 -7.58 1.62 -10.35
N PHE A 39 -8.49 2.56 -10.65
CA PHE A 39 -9.31 3.21 -9.64
C PHE A 39 -10.17 2.22 -8.83
N VAL A 40 -10.81 1.25 -9.50
CA VAL A 40 -11.58 0.21 -8.82
C VAL A 40 -10.70 -0.67 -7.93
N LYS A 41 -9.47 -0.94 -8.35
CA LYS A 41 -8.50 -1.68 -7.53
C LYS A 41 -8.14 -0.87 -6.27
N GLU A 42 -7.82 0.41 -6.44
CA GLU A 42 -7.47 1.31 -5.33
C GLU A 42 -8.60 1.45 -4.32
N ILE A 43 -9.86 1.55 -4.76
CA ILE A 43 -11.01 1.57 -3.85
C ILE A 43 -11.05 0.32 -2.97
N LYS A 44 -10.88 -0.88 -3.57
CA LYS A 44 -10.90 -2.14 -2.81
C LYS A 44 -9.76 -2.22 -1.79
N ASP A 45 -8.57 -1.78 -2.20
CA ASP A 45 -7.41 -1.74 -1.31
C ASP A 45 -7.65 -0.75 -0.15
N HIS A 46 -8.28 0.40 -0.42
CA HIS A 46 -8.68 1.37 0.60
C HIS A 46 -9.74 0.82 1.55
N GLU A 47 -10.77 0.14 1.06
CA GLU A 47 -11.79 -0.50 1.90
C GLU A 47 -11.15 -1.52 2.85
N LEU A 48 -10.23 -2.35 2.36
CA LEU A 48 -9.49 -3.29 3.19
C LEU A 48 -8.64 -2.57 4.25
N LEU A 49 -7.93 -1.51 3.86
CA LEU A 49 -7.12 -0.73 4.81
C LEU A 49 -7.98 -0.07 5.88
N GLN A 50 -9.17 0.42 5.55
CA GLN A 50 -10.10 0.99 6.53
C GLN A 50 -10.50 -0.03 7.60
N THR A 51 -10.75 -1.29 7.23
CA THR A 51 -11.06 -2.33 8.23
C THR A 51 -9.93 -2.58 9.23
N LYS A 52 -8.68 -2.37 8.80
CA LYS A 52 -7.48 -2.57 9.63
C LYS A 52 -6.96 -1.28 10.27
N ALA A 53 -7.58 -0.14 9.97
CA ALA A 53 -7.10 1.16 10.43
C ALA A 53 -7.10 1.26 11.96
N LEU A 54 -8.14 0.72 12.60
CA LEU A 54 -8.27 0.75 14.05
C LEU A 54 -7.18 -0.08 14.74
N ASP A 55 -6.85 -1.25 14.19
CA ASP A 55 -5.75 -2.08 14.71
C ASP A 55 -4.39 -1.42 14.48
N GLY A 56 -4.19 -0.74 13.35
CA GLY A 56 -3.00 0.07 13.11
C GLY A 56 -2.83 1.19 14.14
N VAL A 57 -3.91 1.90 14.47
CA VAL A 57 -3.91 2.94 15.52
C VAL A 57 -3.63 2.33 16.90
N ARG A 58 -4.18 1.14 17.20
CA ARG A 58 -3.90 0.43 18.46
C ARG A 58 -2.43 0.04 18.57
N ILE A 59 -1.84 -0.57 17.54
CA ILE A 59 -0.42 -0.91 17.52
C ILE A 59 0.43 0.35 17.69
N HIS A 60 0.12 1.42 16.96
CA HIS A 60 0.82 2.69 17.11
C HIS A 60 0.72 3.23 18.54
N ARG A 61 -0.46 3.16 19.17
CA ARG A 61 -0.66 3.59 20.56
C ARG A 61 0.12 2.74 21.56
N GLU A 62 0.16 1.43 21.41
CA GLU A 62 0.84 0.58 22.39
C GLU A 62 2.37 0.62 22.24
N PHE A 63 2.89 0.68 21.01
CA PHE A 63 4.33 0.59 20.75
C PHE A 63 5.02 1.95 20.59
N CYS A 64 4.34 2.96 20.03
CA CYS A 64 4.97 4.27 19.79
C CYS A 64 4.75 5.25 20.92
N ASN A 65 3.74 5.07 21.78
CA ASN A 65 3.44 6.01 22.87
C ASN A 65 4.58 6.08 23.91
N SER A 66 5.29 4.99 24.15
CA SER A 66 6.50 4.96 25.00
C SER A 66 7.66 5.77 24.43
N ASN A 67 7.72 5.94 23.11
CA ASN A 67 8.73 6.73 22.42
C ASN A 67 8.33 8.21 22.26
N LEU A 68 7.03 8.47 22.07
CA LEU A 68 6.50 9.81 21.80
C LEU A 68 6.18 10.60 23.08
N CYS A 69 5.86 9.93 24.17
CA CYS A 69 5.59 10.57 25.45
C CYS A 69 6.48 9.97 26.54
N PRO A 70 7.17 10.80 27.34
CA PRO A 70 7.92 10.30 28.48
C PRO A 70 6.97 9.55 29.42
N PRO A 71 7.34 8.36 29.90
CA PRO A 71 6.50 7.57 30.79
C PRO A 71 6.23 8.37 32.07
N ARG A 72 4.99 8.29 32.58
CA ARG A 72 4.65 8.91 33.86
C ARG A 72 5.45 8.22 34.96
N ILE A 73 5.80 8.98 36.00
CA ILE A 73 6.64 8.48 37.11
C ILE A 73 6.02 7.24 37.76
N PHE A 74 4.69 7.15 37.84
CA PHE A 74 3.95 6.01 38.38
C PHE A 74 3.99 4.76 37.49
N ASP A 75 4.18 4.92 36.18
CA ASP A 75 4.26 3.81 35.23
C ASP A 75 5.70 3.29 35.10
N LYS A 76 6.67 4.02 35.67
CA LYS A 76 8.08 3.66 35.62
C LYS A 76 8.38 2.57 36.65
N VAL A 77 8.48 1.34 36.17
CA VAL A 77 8.99 0.23 36.99
C VAL A 77 10.48 0.47 37.25
N VAL A 78 10.81 0.92 38.46
CA VAL A 78 12.19 1.05 38.92
C VAL A 78 12.62 -0.29 39.52
N LEU A 79 13.46 -1.00 38.79
CA LEU A 79 14.02 -2.27 39.25
C LEU A 79 15.13 -2.03 40.28
N SER A 80 15.16 -2.84 41.33
CA SER A 80 16.30 -2.90 42.25
C SER A 80 17.52 -3.50 41.55
N ASP A 81 18.72 -3.22 42.05
CA ASP A 81 19.96 -3.74 41.44
C ASP A 81 20.03 -5.27 41.46
N SER A 82 19.42 -5.90 42.47
CA SER A 82 19.25 -7.36 42.54
C SER A 82 18.34 -7.91 41.44
N GLN A 83 17.27 -7.19 41.08
CA GLN A 83 16.36 -7.57 39.99
C GLN A 83 17.02 -7.38 38.63
N LYS A 84 17.76 -6.29 38.43
CA LYS A 84 18.53 -6.05 37.19
C LYS A 84 19.53 -7.18 36.94
N SER A 85 20.33 -7.53 37.95
CA SER A 85 21.31 -8.63 37.84
C SER A 85 20.65 -9.99 37.54
N LYS A 86 19.42 -10.21 38.04
CA LYS A 86 18.66 -11.43 37.74
C LYS A 86 18.19 -11.46 36.28
N ILE A 87 17.71 -10.35 35.75
CA ILE A 87 17.27 -10.24 34.35
C ILE A 87 18.45 -10.40 33.40
N GLU A 88 19.59 -9.77 33.67
CA GLU A 88 20.81 -9.91 32.87
C GLU A 88 21.27 -11.38 32.77
N LYS A 89 21.18 -12.13 33.88
CA LYS A 89 21.48 -13.57 33.89
C LYS A 89 20.49 -14.40 33.06
N ILE A 90 19.21 -14.04 33.07
CA ILE A 90 18.18 -14.73 32.26
C ILE A 90 18.41 -14.46 30.78
N LEU A 91 18.62 -13.21 30.39
CA LEU A 91 18.88 -12.82 29.00
C LEU A 91 20.16 -13.44 28.45
N ALA A 92 21.22 -13.53 29.27
CA ALA A 92 22.47 -14.17 28.87
C ALA A 92 22.31 -15.69 28.64
N ASN A 93 21.37 -16.34 29.33
CA ASN A 93 21.12 -17.78 29.19
C ASN A 93 20.19 -18.12 28.01
N GLU A 94 19.35 -17.20 27.56
CA GLU A 94 18.44 -17.43 26.41
C GLU A 94 19.12 -17.23 25.04
N ILE A 95 20.33 -16.65 25.01
CA ILE A 95 21.11 -16.41 23.79
C ILE A 95 22.11 -17.56 23.51
N ALA A 96 22.10 -18.63 24.32
CA ALA A 96 22.92 -19.83 24.17
C ALA A 96 22.17 -21.00 23.50
#